data_AF-A0AAW0J9H4-F1
#
_entry.id   AF-A0AAW0J9H4-F1
#
_cell.length_a   1.000
_cell.length_b   1.000
_cell.length_c   1.000
_cell.angle_alpha   90.00
_cell.angle_beta   90.00
_cell.angle_gamma   90.00
#
_symmetry.space_group_name_H-M   'P 1'
#
loop_
_entity.id
_entity.type
_entity.pdbx_description
1 polymer ?
#
loop_
_entity_poly.entity_id
_entity_poly.type
_entity_poly.pdbx_seq_one_letter_code
_entity_poly.pdbx_strand_id
1 'polypeptide(L)' 'MKNAPYMLNMDCDKFANNPQIVLHAMCIMLGFEHESDCCPQIFYDVPKDDPFGSQMLASLEVHEETNK' A
#
# COMPACT_ATOMS: atom_id res chain seq x y z
N MET A 1 -12.63 -11.61 20.09
CA MET A 1 -12.71 -11.07 18.71
C MET A 1 -13.64 -9.87 18.72
N LYS A 2 -13.26 -8.75 18.10
CA LYS A 2 -14.15 -7.58 17.95
C LYS A 2 -14.92 -7.69 16.64
N ASN A 3 -16.17 -7.23 16.65
CA ASN A 3 -16.98 -7.07 15.45
C ASN A 3 -16.62 -5.74 14.76
N ALA A 4 -15.42 -5.67 14.19
CA ALA A 4 -14.98 -4.49 13.44
C ALA A 4 -15.51 -4.56 11.99
N PRO A 5 -16.02 -3.46 11.42
CA PRO A 5 -16.56 -3.44 10.07
C PRO A 5 -15.47 -3.53 8.98
N TYR A 6 -14.24 -3.20 9.33
CA TYR A 6 -13.08 -3.24 8.45
C TYR A 6 -11.92 -3.96 9.13
N MET A 7 -11.09 -4.61 8.33
CA MET A 7 -9.93 -5.37 8.78
C MET A 7 -8.71 -4.98 7.96
N LEU A 8 -7.60 -4.68 8.64
CA LEU A 8 -6.31 -4.42 8.01
C LEU A 8 -5.53 -5.74 7.95
N ASN A 9 -5.30 -6.26 6.75
CA ASN A 9 -4.44 -7.43 6.55
C ASN A 9 -2.98 -6.97 6.43
N MET A 10 -2.07 -7.59 7.19
CA MET A 10 -0.64 -7.27 7.23
C MET A 10 0.16 -8.55 7.40
N ASP A 11 1.17 -8.73 6.56
CA ASP A 11 2.13 -9.83 6.69
C ASP A 11 3.14 -9.54 7.82
N CYS A 12 3.79 -10.58 8.33
CA CYS A 12 4.70 -10.48 9.48
C CYS A 12 5.99 -9.70 9.21
N ASP A 13 6.35 -9.49 7.95
CA ASP A 13 7.52 -8.74 7.48
C ASP A 13 7.15 -7.34 6.96
N LYS A 14 5.88 -6.93 7.09
CA LYS A 14 5.38 -5.62 6.67
C LYS A 14 5.00 -4.77 7.88
N PHE A 15 5.19 -3.46 7.73
CA PHE A 15 4.78 -2.49 8.73
C PHE A 15 4.22 -1.22 8.07
N ALA A 16 3.35 -0.53 8.79
CA ALA A 16 2.81 0.75 8.35
C ALA A 16 3.81 1.87 8.67
N ASN A 17 4.38 2.48 7.64
CA ASN A 17 5.36 3.56 7.78
C ASN A 17 4.72 4.94 8.03
N ASN A 18 3.43 5.11 7.69
CA ASN A 18 2.67 6.33 7.92
C ASN A 18 1.58 6.10 8.98
N PRO A 19 1.60 6.79 10.13
CA PRO A 19 0.59 6.62 11.17
C PRO A 19 -0.83 7.07 10.73
N GLN A 20 -0.95 7.86 9.66
CA GLN A 20 -2.24 8.30 9.11
C GLN A 20 -2.83 7.31 8.10
N ILE A 21 -2.18 6.17 7.85
CA ILE A 21 -2.61 5.24 6.80
C ILE A 21 -4.04 4.72 7.00
N VAL A 22 -4.45 4.51 8.25
CA VAL A 22 -5.83 4.10 8.58
C VAL A 22 -6.83 5.21 8.26
N LEU A 23 -6.47 6.48 8.50
CA LEU A 23 -7.34 7.60 8.15
C LEU A 23 -7.52 7.70 6.63
N HIS A 24 -6.42 7.62 5.87
CA HIS A 24 -6.48 7.66 4.41
C HIS A 24 -7.30 6.49 3.84
N ALA A 25 -7.10 5.27 4.34
CA ALA A 25 -7.89 4.11 3.97
C ALA A 25 -9.38 4.31 4.27
N MET A 26 -9.72 4.94 5.41
CA MET A 26 -11.11 5.24 5.75
C MET A 26 -11.71 6.31 4.85
N CYS A 27 -10.94 7.32 4.41
CA CYS A 27 -11.41 8.30 3.42
C CYS A 27 -11.84 7.60 2.12
N ILE A 28 -11.01 6.69 1.61
CA ILE A 28 -11.31 5.90 0.41
C ILE A 28 -12.56 5.01 0.64
N MET A 29 -12.57 4.23 1.72
CA MET A 29 -13.67 3.30 2.02
C MET A 29 -15.02 3.99 2.27
N LEU A 30 -15.01 5.25 2.73
CA LEU A 30 -16.21 6.06 2.96
C LEU A 30 -16.60 6.94 1.74
N GLY A 31 -15.87 6.85 0.63
CA GLY A 31 -16.19 7.56 -0.60
C GLY A 31 -15.79 9.04 -0.60
N PHE A 32 -14.84 9.44 0.25
CA PHE A 32 -14.19 10.76 0.13
C PHE A 32 -13.15 10.67 -0.99
N GLU A 33 -13.58 10.96 -2.22
CA GLU A 33 -12.79 10.85 -3.44
C GLU A 33 -11.49 11.69 -3.37
N HIS A 34 -10.33 11.02 -3.50
CA HIS A 34 -9.10 11.64 -4.04
C HIS A 34 -7.98 10.66 -4.45
N GLU A 35 -7.98 9.37 -4.06
CA GLU A 35 -6.94 8.41 -4.47
C GLU A 35 -7.52 7.01 -4.72
N SER A 36 -7.05 6.37 -5.79
CA SER A 36 -7.52 5.08 -6.32
C SER A 36 -6.79 3.87 -5.73
N ASP A 37 -5.64 4.07 -5.09
CA ASP A 37 -4.90 3.02 -4.40
C ASP A 37 -4.45 3.48 -3.01
N CYS A 38 -4.74 2.66 -1.98
CA CYS A 38 -4.10 2.81 -0.69
C CYS A 38 -2.96 1.81 -0.55
N CYS A 39 -1.87 2.30 0.03
CA CYS A 39 -0.93 1.46 0.76
C CYS A 39 -0.05 0.55 -0.14
N PRO A 40 0.72 1.13 -1.09
CA PRO A 40 1.62 0.36 -1.94
C PRO A 40 2.65 -0.42 -1.11
N GLN A 41 2.95 -1.65 -1.54
CA GLN A 41 3.92 -2.50 -0.88
C GLN A 41 5.34 -2.10 -1.28
N ILE A 42 6.09 -1.52 -0.33
CA ILE A 42 7.49 -1.14 -0.51
C ILE A 42 8.39 -2.13 0.23
N PHE A 43 9.49 -2.52 -0.41
CA PHE A 43 10.53 -3.37 0.19
C PHE A 43 11.72 -2.52 0.62
N TYR A 44 12.19 -2.76 1.85
CA TYR A 44 13.37 -2.12 2.41
C TYR A 44 14.63 -2.96 2.18
N ASP A 45 15.80 -2.34 2.28
CA ASP A 45 17.13 -2.97 2.18
C ASP A 45 17.40 -3.73 0.88
N VAL A 46 16.79 -3.29 -0.22
CA VAL A 46 17.05 -3.87 -1.54
C VAL A 46 18.35 -3.30 -2.14
N PRO A 47 19.24 -4.13 -2.72
CA PRO A 47 20.42 -3.68 -3.44
C PRO A 47 20.10 -2.68 -4.56
N LYS A 48 21.00 -1.72 -4.82
CA LYS A 48 20.80 -0.68 -5.84
C LYS A 48 20.60 -1.23 -7.25
N ASP A 49 21.23 -2.36 -7.54
CA ASP A 49 21.18 -3.05 -8.82
C ASP A 49 20.00 -4.01 -8.94
N ASP A 50 19.25 -4.27 -7.84
CA ASP A 50 18.10 -5.17 -7.71
C ASP A 50 18.06 -6.27 -8.78
N PRO A 51 19.06 -7.16 -8.83
CA PRO A 51 19.23 -8.10 -9.95
C PRO A 51 18.07 -9.09 -10.08
N PHE A 52 17.27 -9.24 -9.02
CA PHE A 52 16.09 -10.10 -8.97
C PHE A 52 14.78 -9.36 -9.22
N GLY A 53 14.80 -8.02 -9.38
CA GLY A 53 13.59 -7.22 -9.59
C GLY A 53 12.60 -7.29 -8.43
N SER A 54 13.11 -7.46 -7.21
CA SER A 54 12.32 -7.69 -6.01
C SER A 54 11.42 -6.50 -5.62
N GLN A 55 11.80 -5.28 -6.02
CA GLN A 55 10.98 -4.09 -5.73
C GLN A 55 9.71 -4.00 -6.59
N MET A 56 9.68 -4.69 -7.73
CA MET A 56 8.57 -4.62 -8.70
C MET A 56 8.13 -3.18 -9.06
N LEU A 57 9.05 -2.19 -9.05
CA LEU A 57 8.73 -0.76 -9.27
C LEU A 57 7.93 -0.52 -10.56
N ALA A 58 8.33 -1.17 -11.67
CA ALA A 58 7.63 -1.02 -12.95
C ALA A 58 6.16 -1.51 -12.89
N SER A 59 5.85 -2.50 -12.06
CA SER A 59 4.48 -2.99 -11.89
C SER A 59 3.63 -2.06 -11.02
N LEU A 60 4.25 -1.41 -10.03
CA LEU A 60 3.62 -0.38 -9.19
C LEU A 60 3.34 0.89 -10.01
N GLU A 61 4.32 1.37 -10.77
CA GLU A 61 4.18 2.57 -11.61
C GLU A 61 3.10 2.39 -12.69
N VAL A 62 3.07 1.26 -13.38
CA VAL A 62 2.01 0.97 -14.38
C VAL A 62 0.63 0.95 -13.73
N HIS A 63 0.52 0.48 -12.48
CA HIS A 63 -0.76 0.48 -11.77
C HIS A 63 -1.22 1.91 -11.47
N GLU A 64 -0.33 2.75 -10.93
CA GLU A 64 -0.60 4.17 -10.68
C GLU A 64 -0.97 4.94 -11.96
N GLU A 65 -0.32 4.63 -13.09
CA GLU A 65 -0.64 5.24 -14.40
C GLU A 65 -2.00 4.80 -14.95
N THR A 66 -2.40 3.54 -14.75
CA THR A 66 -3.73 3.04 -15.18
C THR A 66 -4.89 3.54 -14.31
N ASN A 67 -4.59 3.96 -13.08
CA ASN A 67 -5.57 4.42 -12.09
C ASN A 67 -5.70 5.96 -12.03
N LYS A 68 -5.08 6.67 -12.98
CA LYS A 68 -5.15 8.13 -13.16
C LYS A 68 -6.09 8.51 -14.31
#